data_AF-A0A6G6WFA6-F1
#
_entry.id   AF-A0A6G6WFA6-F1
#
_cell.length_a   1.000
_cell.length_b   1.000
_cell.length_c   1.000
_cell.angle_alpha   90.00
_cell.angle_beta   90.00
_cell.angle_gamma   90.00
#
_symmetry.space_group_name_H-M   'P 1'
#
loop_
_entity.id
_entity.type
_entity.pdbx_description
1 polymer ?
#
loop_
_entity_poly.entity_id
_entity_poly.type
_entity_poly.pdbx_seq_one_letter_code
_entity_poly.pdbx_strand_id
1 'polypeptide(L)'
;MTTEGVVGRDAELAVLDELFRDIRLHGRVVLLRGEAGIGKSELMRLGRESAARRGLRVLRATGVEGEMTLPFAGLHQLIQPMLGGLSTLPAPPAARADGGLRHDG
;
A
#
# COMPACT_ATOMS: atom_id res chain seq x y z
N MET A 1 19.58 -25.30 -3.65
CA MET A 1 18.95 -24.26 -2.81
C MET A 1 17.45 -24.46 -2.91
N THR A 2 16.88 -25.22 -1.98
CA THR A 2 15.50 -25.70 -2.04
C THR A 2 14.55 -24.59 -1.61
N THR A 3 13.75 -24.09 -2.54
CA THR A 3 12.60 -23.25 -2.20
C THR A 3 11.63 -24.15 -1.44
N GLU A 4 11.45 -23.93 -0.13
CA GLU A 4 10.33 -24.50 0.63
C GLU A 4 9.05 -24.00 -0.01
N GLY A 5 8.56 -24.75 -1.00
CA GLY A 5 7.27 -24.53 -1.61
C GLY A 5 6.22 -24.70 -0.54
N VAL A 6 5.45 -23.64 -0.29
CA VAL A 6 4.33 -23.68 0.63
C VAL A 6 3.31 -24.70 0.08
N VAL A 7 3.32 -25.92 0.61
CA VAL A 7 2.40 -26.99 0.20
C VAL A 7 1.00 -26.66 0.71
N GLY A 8 -0.01 -26.75 -0.17
CA GLY A 8 -1.42 -26.64 0.21
C GLY A 8 -1.98 -25.22 0.31
N ARG A 9 -1.37 -24.23 -0.36
CA ARG A 9 -1.90 -22.85 -0.44
C ARG A 9 -2.35 -22.42 -1.83
N ASP A 10 -2.52 -23.39 -2.73
CA ASP A 10 -2.91 -23.14 -4.11
C ASP A 10 -4.29 -22.48 -4.20
N ALA A 11 -5.21 -22.84 -3.30
CA ALA A 11 -6.54 -22.26 -3.24
C ALA A 11 -6.50 -20.77 -2.86
N GLU A 12 -5.75 -20.41 -1.82
CA GLU A 12 -5.62 -19.02 -1.38
C GLU A 12 -4.85 -18.16 -2.38
N LEU A 13 -3.83 -18.72 -3.03
CA LEU A 13 -3.12 -18.05 -4.11
C LEU A 13 -4.01 -17.84 -5.34
N ALA A 14 -4.88 -18.81 -5.67
CA ALA A 14 -5.85 -18.67 -6.75
C ALA A 14 -6.85 -17.53 -6.51
N VAL A 15 -7.31 -17.34 -5.27
CA VAL A 15 -8.17 -16.20 -4.89
C VAL A 15 -7.46 -14.86 -5.10
N LEU A 16 -6.19 -14.76 -4.69
CA LEU A 16 -5.40 -13.55 -4.91
C LEU A 16 -5.16 -13.29 -6.40
N ASP A 17 -4.90 -14.34 -7.17
CA ASP A 17 -4.68 -14.25 -8.61
C ASP A 17 -5.93 -13.83 -9.37
N GLU A 18 -7.11 -14.31 -8.97
CA GLU A 18 -8.39 -13.81 -9.49
C GLU A 18 -8.60 -12.33 -9.16
N LEU A 19 -8.34 -11.93 -7.92
CA LEU A 19 -8.42 -10.52 -7.52
C LEU A 19 -7.53 -9.63 -8.39
N PHE A 20 -6.30 -10.05 -8.68
CA PHE A 20 -5.37 -9.26 -9.50
C PHE A 20 -5.79 -9.16 -10.97
N ARG A 21 -6.57 -10.11 -11.51
CA ARG A 21 -7.07 -10.02 -12.89
C ARG A 21 -8.07 -8.87 -13.07
N ASP A 22 -8.94 -8.66 -12.08
CA ASP A 22 -10.06 -7.72 -12.20
C ASP A 22 -9.79 -6.34 -11.55
N ILE A 23 -8.63 -6.16 -10.91
CA ILE A 23 -8.32 -4.98 -10.08
C ILE A 23 -8.31 -3.65 -10.86
N ARG A 24 -8.13 -3.70 -12.19
CA ARG A 24 -8.17 -2.51 -13.04
C ARG A 24 -9.58 -1.97 -13.25
N LEU A 25 -10.59 -2.82 -13.09
CA LEU A 25 -12.00 -2.47 -13.31
C LEU A 25 -12.75 -2.31 -11.99
N HIS A 26 -12.37 -3.09 -10.97
CA HIS A 26 -13.08 -3.11 -9.69
C HIS A 26 -12.14 -3.15 -8.49
N GLY A 27 -12.45 -2.34 -7.48
CA GLY A 27 -11.86 -2.49 -6.15
C GLY A 27 -12.32 -3.78 -5.47
N ARG A 28 -11.42 -4.41 -4.73
CA ARG A 28 -11.67 -5.64 -3.96
C ARG A 28 -10.93 -5.57 -2.63
N VAL A 29 -11.50 -6.21 -1.61
CA VAL A 29 -10.89 -6.34 -0.28
C VAL A 29 -10.91 -7.81 0.12
N VAL A 30 -9.79 -8.33 0.63
CA VAL A 30 -9.66 -9.70 1.12
C VAL A 30 -9.12 -9.66 2.54
N LEU A 31 -9.76 -10.40 3.44
CA LEU A 31 -9.36 -10.52 4.84
C LEU A 31 -8.78 -11.90 5.11
N LEU A 32 -7.51 -11.97 5.48
CA LEU A 32 -6.85 -13.22 5.85
C LEU A 32 -7.04 -13.47 7.34
N ARG A 33 -7.77 -14.54 7.69
CA ARG A 33 -8.01 -14.98 9.07
C ARG A 33 -7.35 -16.35 9.30
N GLY A 34 -7.00 -16.64 10.54
CA GLY A 34 -6.39 -17.91 10.94
C GLY A 34 -5.56 -17.75 12.20
N GLU A 35 -4.92 -18.83 12.63
CA GLU A 35 -4.14 -18.85 13.87
C GLU A 35 -2.77 -18.17 13.71
N ALA A 36 -2.15 -17.79 14.83
CA ALA A 36 -0.77 -17.31 14.82
C ALA A 36 0.15 -18.42 14.26
N GLY A 37 1.12 -18.04 13.42
CA GLY A 37 2.05 -19.01 12.82
C GLY A 37 1.54 -19.81 11.61
N ILE A 38 0.25 -19.71 11.23
CA ILE A 38 -0.31 -20.47 10.08
C ILE A 38 0.22 -20.06 8.69
N GLY A 39 1.15 -19.09 8.63
CA GLY A 39 1.76 -18.62 7.39
C GLY A 39 1.05 -17.46 6.69
N LYS A 40 0.20 -16.68 7.38
CA LYS A 40 -0.47 -15.50 6.75
C LYS A 40 0.50 -14.49 6.17
N SER A 41 1.59 -14.20 6.89
CA SER A 41 2.64 -13.29 6.43
C SER A 41 3.34 -13.83 5.19
N GLU A 42 3.49 -15.14 5.10
CA GLU A 42 4.11 -15.81 3.95
C GLU A 42 3.17 -15.79 2.73
N LEU A 43 1.88 -16.03 2.93
CA LEU A 43 0.87 -15.87 1.89
C LEU A 43 0.82 -14.42 1.36
N MET A 44 0.92 -13.42 2.24
CA MET A 44 1.03 -12.02 1.84
C MET A 44 2.32 -11.74 1.06
N ARG A 45 3.46 -12.35 1.44
CA ARG A 45 4.73 -12.25 0.71
C ARG A 45 4.59 -12.78 -0.72
N LEU A 46 4.03 -13.99 -0.87
CA LEU A 46 3.80 -14.63 -2.17
C LEU A 46 2.82 -13.82 -3.04
N GLY A 47 1.73 -13.33 -2.45
CA GLY A 47 0.76 -12.47 -3.14
C GLY A 47 1.40 -11.18 -3.67
N ARG A 48 2.25 -10.53 -2.87
CA ARG A 48 3.01 -9.34 -3.30
C ARG A 48 3.94 -9.64 -4.47
N GLU A 49 4.65 -10.75 -4.44
CA GLU A 49 5.52 -11.16 -5.55
C GLU A 49 4.71 -11.43 -6.82
N SER A 50 3.54 -12.04 -6.67
CA SER A 50 2.60 -12.26 -7.77
C SER A 50 2.09 -10.94 -8.37
N ALA A 51 1.73 -9.97 -7.53
CA ALA A 51 1.33 -8.63 -7.98
C ALA A 51 2.48 -7.88 -8.70
N ALA A 52 3.70 -7.94 -8.15
CA ALA A 52 4.87 -7.31 -8.76
C ALA A 52 5.19 -7.88 -10.15
N ARG A 53 5.10 -9.20 -10.33
CA ARG A 53 5.26 -9.86 -11.65
C ARG A 53 4.22 -9.40 -12.68
N ARG A 54 3.06 -8.93 -12.23
CA ARG A 54 1.98 -8.36 -13.07
C ARG A 54 2.12 -6.85 -13.31
N GLY A 55 3.21 -6.23 -12.84
CA GLY A 55 3.44 -4.79 -12.94
C GLY A 55 2.52 -3.95 -12.06
N LEU A 56 1.87 -4.56 -11.05
CA LEU A 56 1.05 -3.82 -10.09
C LEU A 56 1.95 -3.18 -9.03
N ARG A 57 1.65 -1.92 -8.70
CA ARG A 57 2.30 -1.24 -7.57
C ARG A 57 1.69 -1.72 -6.27
N VAL A 58 2.53 -2.28 -5.39
CA VAL A 58 2.10 -2.76 -4.06
C VAL A 58 2.49 -1.72 -3.01
N LEU A 59 1.50 -1.26 -2.23
CA LEU A 59 1.70 -0.43 -1.04
C LEU A 59 1.46 -1.28 0.21
N ARG A 60 2.20 -1.02 1.29
CA ARG A 60 2.12 -1.78 2.53
C ARG A 60 2.05 -0.84 3.73
N ALA A 61 1.18 -1.20 4.67
CA ALA A 61 1.17 -0.66 6.02
C ALA A 61 1.22 -1.83 7.01
N THR A 62 1.80 -1.60 8.19
CA THR A 62 1.74 -2.51 9.33
C THR A 62 1.09 -1.74 10.46
N GLY A 63 -0.03 -2.26 10.98
CA GLY A 63 -0.59 -1.77 12.24
C GLY A 63 0.10 -2.49 13.39
N VAL A 64 0.67 -1.74 14.32
CA VAL A 64 1.11 -2.28 15.62
C VAL A 64 0.19 -1.77 16.73
N GLU A 65 0.04 -2.51 17.82
CA GLU A 65 -0.88 -2.12 18.91
C GLU A 65 -0.58 -0.72 19.47
N GLY A 66 0.69 -0.33 19.52
CA GLY A 66 1.11 1.01 19.96
C GLY A 66 0.67 2.17 19.04
N GLU A 67 0.20 1.90 17.83
CA GLU A 67 -0.28 2.92 16.88
C GLU A 67 -1.76 3.29 17.09
N MET A 68 -2.47 2.65 18.02
CA MET A 68 -3.87 2.97 18.31
C MET A 68 -4.11 4.44 18.70
N THR A 69 -3.08 5.10 19.22
CA THR A 69 -3.10 6.52 19.62
C THR A 69 -2.63 7.48 18.54
N LEU A 70 -2.20 6.98 17.37
CA LEU A 70 -1.71 7.77 16.24
C LEU A 70 -2.71 7.70 15.08
N PRO A 71 -3.65 8.65 14.98
CA PRO A 71 -4.55 8.75 13.84
C PRO A 71 -3.77 8.75 12.53
N PHE A 72 -4.27 8.02 11.53
CA PHE A 72 -3.72 7.99 10.17
C PHE A 72 -2.28 7.46 10.03
N ALA A 73 -1.71 6.79 11.05
CA ALA A 73 -0.37 6.19 10.95
C ALA A 73 -0.22 5.27 9.73
N GLY A 74 -1.20 4.39 9.49
CA GLY A 74 -1.22 3.54 8.30
C GLY A 74 -1.34 4.32 6.99
N LEU A 75 -2.11 5.41 6.96
CA LEU A 75 -2.22 6.26 5.76
C LEU A 75 -0.88 6.94 5.45
N HIS A 76 -0.19 7.45 6.47
CA HIS A 76 1.14 8.01 6.32
C HIS A 76 2.13 6.98 5.74
N GLN A 77 2.10 5.73 6.22
CA GLN A 77 2.92 4.63 5.66
C GLN A 77 2.60 4.35 4.18
N LEU A 78 1.34 4.50 3.75
CA LEU A 78 0.93 4.28 2.35
C LEU A 78 1.27 5.46 1.42
N ILE A 79 1.23 6.70 1.93
CA ILE A 79 1.51 7.91 1.14
C ILE A 79 3.01 8.11 0.94
N GLN A 80 3.85 7.85 1.95
CA GLN A 80 5.31 8.01 1.91
C GLN A 80 5.97 7.49 0.61
N PRO A 81 5.70 6.23 0.16
CA PRO A 81 6.25 5.72 -1.09
C PRO A 81 5.83 6.48 -2.35
N MET A 82 4.71 7.22 -2.32
CA MET A 82 4.21 8.01 -3.45
C MET A 82 4.90 9.37 -3.53
N LEU A 83 5.30 9.94 -2.40
CA LEU A 83 5.92 11.27 -2.31
C LEU A 83 7.28 11.35 -3.00
N GLY A 84 8.06 10.25 -3.03
CA GLY A 84 9.37 10.21 -3.69
C GLY A 84 9.34 10.50 -5.20
N GLY A 85 8.18 10.37 -5.86
CA GLY A 85 7.98 10.74 -7.26
C GLY A 85 7.50 12.20 -7.47
N LEU A 86 7.05 12.87 -6.40
CA LEU A 86 6.50 14.23 -6.48
C LEU A 86 7.59 15.30 -6.65
N SER A 87 8.86 14.97 -6.45
CA SER A 87 10.00 15.86 -6.76
C SER A 87 10.13 16.19 -8.26
N THR A 88 9.39 15.47 -9.12
CA THR A 88 9.30 15.72 -10.57
C THR A 88 8.09 16.57 -10.96
N LEU A 89 7.20 16.90 -10.01
CA LEU A 89 6.09 17.79 -10.29
C LEU A 89 6.60 19.22 -10.49
N PRO A 90 6.15 19.92 -11.55
CA PRO A 90 6.41 21.35 -11.69
C PRO A 90 5.96 22.04 -10.40
N ALA A 91 6.78 22.99 -9.92
CA ALA A 91 6.44 23.77 -8.74
C ALA A 91 5.00 24.30 -8.88
N PRO A 92 4.15 24.18 -7.84
CA PRO A 92 2.81 24.73 -7.89
C PRO A 92 2.92 26.21 -8.30
N PRO A 93 2.04 26.72 -9.18
CA PRO A 93 2.07 28.12 -9.57
C PRO A 93 2.12 28.95 -8.30
N ALA A 94 3.18 29.75 -8.14
CA ALA A 94 3.37 30.57 -6.96
C ALA A 94 2.04 31.29 -6.70
N ALA A 95 1.41 30.98 -5.57
CA ALA A 95 0.29 31.76 -5.11
C ALA A 95 0.78 33.20 -5.12
N ARG A 96 0.18 34.04 -5.97
CA ARG A 96 0.39 35.48 -5.94
C ARG A 96 -0.01 35.90 -4.54
N ALA A 97 0.96 36.05 -3.66
CA ALA A 97 0.82 36.88 -2.48
C ALA A 97 0.72 38.30 -3.03
N ASP A 98 -0.51 38.74 -3.27
CA ASP A 98 -0.89 40.13 -3.34
C ASP A 98 -0.55 40.78 -2.00
N GLY A 99 0.71 41.20 -1.90
CA GLY A 99 1.15 42.15 -0.89
C GLY A 99 0.31 43.41 -1.00
N GLY A 100 -0.63 43.57 -0.08
CA GLY A 100 -1.61 44.64 -0.10
C GLY A 100 -2.16 44.98 1.27
N LEU A 101 -1.31 45.08 2.30
CA LEU A 101 -1.66 45.79 3.53
C LEU A 101 -0.52 46.72 3.94
N ARG A 102 -0.50 47.89 3.30
CA ARG A 102 0.05 49.11 3.89
C ARG A 102 -0.94 49.53 4.98
N HIS A 103 -0.60 49.29 6.24
CA HIS A 103 -1.19 50.04 7.34
C HIS A 103 -0.34 51.30 7.53
N ASP A 104 -0.86 52.41 7.01
CA ASP A 104 -0.47 53.77 7.34
C ASP A 104 -1.41 54.23 8.46
N GLY A 105 -0.86 54.84 9.51
CA GLY A 105 -1.58 55.32 10.70
C GLY A 105 -0.84 55.09 12.00
#